data_AF-A0A1I4T6Q0-F1
#
_entry.id   AF-A0A1I4T6Q0-F1
#
_cell.length_a   1.000
_cell.length_b   1.000
_cell.length_c   1.000
_cell.angle_alpha   90.00
_cell.angle_beta   90.00
_cell.angle_gamma   90.00
#
_symmetry.space_group_name_H-M   'P 1'
#
loop_
_entity.id
_entity.type
_entity.pdbx_description
1 polymer ?
#
loop_
_entity_poly.entity_id
_entity_poly.type
_entity_poly.pdbx_seq_one_letter_code
_entity_poly.pdbx_strand_id
1 'polypeptide(L)'
;MYRVFEALDELVTIVEEARGVPMTSGCVVPRGDVLELLDDVRDAIPQELDDAQDVLDHRDEVVSTAEAKADKSVTDARNEAERTLAAARAEAEQLLADAREQADELLADARGQAEQAVTAGRREYEDYVGRAQSEADRMVQAGRAAYEQSVHEGKSEQARLVADTEVVHAANAEAKRIVDEANEDAERLRTECDAYVDSRLADFEDLLGRTLRTVGKGRQQLRSPVGAPFDYEEWGSGSGAAAN
;
A
#
# COMPACT_ATOMS: atom_id res chain seq x y z
N MET A 1 50.36 -73.70 -61.06
CA MET A 1 50.87 -74.28 -59.81
C MET A 1 51.31 -75.75 -59.94
N TYR A 2 50.56 -76.63 -60.61
CA TYR A 2 50.78 -78.08 -60.46
C TYR A 2 52.08 -78.63 -61.05
N ARG A 3 52.60 -78.06 -62.15
CA ARG A 3 53.70 -78.66 -62.91
C ARG A 3 55.08 -78.58 -62.24
N VAL A 4 55.37 -77.49 -61.54
CA VAL A 4 56.63 -77.33 -60.78
C VAL A 4 56.68 -78.30 -59.61
N PHE A 5 55.58 -78.40 -58.85
CA PHE A 5 55.49 -79.34 -57.72
C PHE A 5 55.53 -80.79 -58.18
N GLU A 6 54.85 -81.11 -59.28
CA GLU A 6 54.86 -82.45 -59.88
C GLU A 6 56.27 -82.85 -60.34
N ALA A 7 56.99 -81.98 -61.04
CA ALA A 7 58.37 -82.25 -61.47
C ALA A 7 59.36 -82.34 -60.29
N LEU A 8 59.15 -81.57 -59.21
CA LEU A 8 59.94 -81.68 -57.98
C LEU A 8 59.65 -82.99 -57.23
N ASP A 9 58.40 -83.40 -57.12
CA ASP A 9 57.99 -84.64 -56.46
C ASP A 9 58.49 -85.87 -57.25
N GLU A 10 58.46 -85.81 -58.58
CA GLU A 10 59.02 -86.85 -59.45
C GLU A 10 60.55 -86.91 -59.33
N LEU A 11 61.22 -85.75 -59.23
CA LEU A 11 62.66 -85.67 -59.00
C LEU A 11 63.03 -86.27 -57.63
N VAL A 12 62.26 -85.97 -56.58
CA VAL A 12 62.43 -86.56 -55.25
C VAL A 12 62.26 -88.08 -55.32
N THR A 13 61.22 -88.57 -56.00
CA THR A 13 60.95 -90.01 -56.16
C THR A 13 62.12 -90.72 -56.86
N ILE A 14 62.65 -90.15 -57.95
CA ILE A 14 63.81 -90.70 -58.67
C ILE A 14 65.05 -90.76 -57.77
N VAL A 15 65.25 -89.76 -56.91
CA VAL A 15 66.37 -89.73 -55.97
C VAL A 15 66.19 -90.72 -54.81
N GLU A 16 64.96 -90.91 -54.33
CA GLU A 16 64.63 -91.87 -53.25
C GLU A 16 64.76 -93.33 -53.72
N GLU A 17 64.39 -93.64 -54.96
CA GLU A 17 64.50 -94.98 -55.55
C GLU A 17 65.89 -95.28 -56.15
N ALA A 18 66.79 -94.30 -56.13
CA ALA A 18 68.10 -94.38 -56.75
C ALA A 18 68.98 -95.49 -56.14
N ARG A 19 69.66 -96.25 -57.00
CA ARG A 19 70.48 -97.39 -56.57
C ARG A 19 71.81 -96.91 -55.95
N GLY A 20 72.05 -97.24 -54.68
CA GLY A 20 73.30 -96.93 -53.98
C GLY A 20 74.54 -97.66 -54.54
N VAL A 21 75.69 -97.00 -54.54
CA VAL A 21 76.98 -97.57 -54.98
C VAL A 21 77.73 -98.16 -53.77
N PRO A 22 78.19 -99.43 -53.80
CA PRO A 22 78.81 -100.09 -52.65
C PRO A 22 80.04 -99.35 -52.10
N MET A 23 80.17 -99.29 -50.77
CA MET A 23 81.27 -98.63 -50.05
C MET A 23 81.39 -97.10 -50.29
N THR A 24 80.33 -96.44 -50.79
CA THR A 24 80.27 -94.97 -50.94
C THR A 24 78.91 -94.43 -50.48
N SER A 25 78.83 -93.12 -50.20
CA SER A 25 77.56 -92.43 -49.90
C SER A 25 76.78 -91.99 -51.15
N GLY A 26 77.19 -92.43 -52.35
CA GLY A 26 76.59 -92.01 -53.62
C GLY A 26 75.50 -92.95 -54.11
N CYS A 27 74.51 -92.40 -54.83
CA CYS A 27 73.51 -93.14 -55.58
C CYS A 27 73.65 -92.88 -57.08
N VAL A 28 73.25 -93.85 -57.89
CA VAL A 28 73.19 -93.74 -59.35
C VAL A 28 71.78 -93.33 -59.75
N VAL A 29 71.66 -92.14 -60.31
CA VAL A 29 70.41 -91.60 -60.87
C VAL A 29 70.49 -91.56 -62.41
N PRO A 30 69.38 -91.80 -63.12
CA PRO A 30 69.31 -91.56 -64.56
C PRO A 30 69.49 -90.07 -64.85
N ARG A 31 70.67 -89.71 -65.38
CA ARG A 31 71.02 -88.31 -65.64
C ARG A 31 70.07 -87.61 -66.61
N GLY A 32 69.52 -88.33 -67.60
CA GLY A 32 68.59 -87.79 -68.58
C GLY A 32 67.31 -87.30 -67.92
N ASP A 33 66.63 -88.21 -67.23
CA ASP A 33 65.37 -87.98 -66.54
C ASP A 33 65.48 -86.86 -65.48
N VAL A 34 66.58 -86.82 -64.72
CA VAL A 34 66.86 -85.74 -63.74
C VAL A 34 67.04 -84.38 -64.41
N LEU A 35 67.75 -84.32 -65.55
CA LEU A 35 67.94 -83.06 -66.27
C LEU A 35 66.66 -82.58 -66.95
N GLU A 36 65.82 -83.49 -67.44
CA GLU A 36 64.51 -83.19 -68.01
C GLU A 36 63.58 -82.57 -66.97
N LEU A 37 63.50 -83.17 -65.78
CA LEU A 37 62.71 -82.62 -64.67
C LEU A 37 63.24 -81.28 -64.17
N LEU A 38 64.56 -81.10 -64.11
CA LEU A 38 65.16 -79.80 -63.75
C LEU A 38 64.91 -78.72 -64.82
N ASP A 39 64.87 -79.09 -66.10
CA ASP A 39 64.53 -78.19 -67.19
C ASP A 39 63.03 -77.84 -67.16
N ASP A 40 62.14 -78.79 -66.90
CA ASP A 40 60.71 -78.54 -66.68
C ASP A 40 60.46 -77.60 -65.49
N VAL A 41 61.18 -77.80 -64.37
CA VAL A 41 61.15 -76.89 -63.21
C VAL A 41 61.69 -75.51 -63.58
N ARG A 42 62.81 -75.43 -64.31
CA ARG A 42 63.42 -74.18 -64.74
C ARG A 42 62.50 -73.38 -65.65
N ASP A 43 61.76 -74.04 -66.54
CA ASP A 43 60.91 -73.40 -67.51
C ASP A 43 59.55 -73.00 -66.90
N ALA A 44 59.06 -73.74 -65.89
CA ALA A 44 57.78 -73.46 -65.24
C ALA A 44 57.86 -72.50 -64.03
N ILE A 45 58.96 -72.49 -63.26
CA ILE A 45 59.11 -71.59 -62.08
C ILE A 45 58.92 -70.11 -62.39
N PRO A 46 59.52 -69.54 -63.47
CA PRO A 46 59.41 -68.11 -63.75
C PRO A 46 57.96 -67.68 -63.93
N GLN A 47 57.14 -68.50 -64.60
CA GLN A 47 55.73 -68.19 -64.83
C GLN A 47 54.91 -68.29 -63.54
N GLU A 48 55.19 -69.27 -62.67
CA GLU A 48 54.53 -69.38 -61.36
C GLU A 48 54.89 -68.22 -60.42
N LEU A 49 56.13 -67.71 -60.50
CA LEU A 49 56.56 -66.53 -59.74
C LEU A 49 55.89 -65.25 -60.27
N ASP A 50 55.72 -65.13 -61.59
CA ASP A 50 55.00 -64.02 -62.23
C ASP A 50 53.51 -64.01 -61.81
N ASP A 51 52.85 -65.17 -61.88
CA ASP A 51 51.46 -65.34 -61.43
C ASP A 51 51.31 -64.97 -59.93
N ALA A 52 52.28 -65.36 -59.09
CA ALA A 52 52.27 -65.02 -57.67
C ALA A 52 52.49 -63.52 -57.43
N GLN A 53 53.35 -62.88 -58.23
CA GLN A 53 53.60 -61.44 -58.21
C GLN A 53 52.33 -60.68 -58.60
N ASP A 54 51.64 -61.10 -59.66
CA ASP A 54 50.37 -60.51 -60.12
C ASP A 54 49.29 -60.57 -59.03
N VAL A 55 49.18 -61.68 -58.30
CA VAL A 55 48.23 -61.80 -57.19
C VAL A 55 48.58 -60.85 -56.05
N LEU A 56 49.87 -60.67 -55.73
CA LEU A 56 50.32 -59.73 -54.70
C LEU A 56 50.04 -58.28 -55.11
N ASP A 57 50.32 -57.91 -56.35
CA ASP A 57 50.06 -56.58 -56.88
C ASP A 57 48.55 -56.29 -56.92
N HIS A 58 47.74 -57.27 -57.34
CA HIS A 58 46.28 -57.14 -57.32
C HIS A 58 45.74 -57.00 -55.89
N ARG A 59 46.29 -57.75 -54.93
CA ARG A 59 45.93 -57.59 -53.51
C ARG A 59 46.24 -56.17 -53.04
N ASP A 60 47.43 -55.65 -53.34
CA ASP A 60 47.85 -54.32 -52.90
C ASP A 60 47.00 -53.22 -53.53
N GLU A 61 46.62 -53.37 -54.81
CA GLU A 61 45.66 -52.47 -55.47
C GLU A 61 44.27 -52.51 -54.80
N VAL A 62 43.76 -53.70 -54.51
CA VAL A 62 42.46 -53.89 -53.84
C VAL A 62 42.48 -53.26 -52.44
N VAL A 63 43.55 -53.50 -51.66
CA VAL A 63 43.70 -52.93 -50.31
C VAL A 63 43.76 -51.41 -50.38
N SER A 64 44.62 -50.85 -51.22
CA SER A 64 44.76 -49.40 -51.41
C SER A 64 43.44 -48.74 -51.83
N THR A 65 42.72 -49.36 -52.77
CA THR A 65 41.41 -48.85 -53.22
C THR A 65 40.35 -48.94 -52.13
N ALA A 66 40.35 -50.01 -51.34
CA ALA A 66 39.42 -50.19 -50.22
C ALA A 66 39.68 -49.17 -49.10
N GLU A 67 40.95 -48.94 -48.75
CA GLU A 67 41.37 -47.92 -47.78
C GLU A 67 40.96 -46.52 -48.24
N ALA A 68 41.27 -46.15 -49.49
CA ALA A 68 40.88 -44.85 -50.04
C ALA A 68 39.35 -44.65 -50.05
N LYS A 69 38.58 -45.70 -50.38
CA LYS A 69 37.11 -45.66 -50.33
C LYS A 69 36.59 -45.54 -48.89
N ALA A 70 37.19 -46.25 -47.94
CA ALA A 70 36.83 -46.18 -46.53
C ALA A 70 37.08 -44.78 -45.96
N ASP A 71 38.26 -44.22 -46.22
CA ASP A 71 38.63 -42.86 -45.78
C ASP A 71 37.71 -41.80 -46.36
N LYS A 72 37.40 -41.92 -47.66
CA LYS A 72 36.42 -41.05 -48.30
C LYS A 72 35.05 -41.18 -47.66
N SER A 73 34.58 -42.41 -47.43
CA SER A 73 33.26 -42.65 -46.82
C SER A 73 33.17 -42.08 -45.41
N VAL A 74 34.22 -42.24 -44.59
CA VAL A 74 34.29 -41.67 -43.24
C VAL A 74 34.31 -40.15 -43.28
N THR A 75 35.06 -39.56 -44.22
CA THR A 75 35.12 -38.11 -44.39
C THR A 75 33.77 -37.53 -44.82
N ASP A 76 33.12 -38.16 -45.80
CA ASP A 76 31.79 -37.75 -46.28
C ASP A 76 30.75 -37.86 -45.15
N ALA A 77 30.74 -38.96 -44.41
CA ALA A 77 29.84 -39.15 -43.26
C ALA A 77 30.08 -38.11 -42.15
N ARG A 78 31.34 -37.78 -41.84
CA ARG A 78 31.68 -36.73 -40.86
C ARG A 78 31.17 -35.36 -41.32
N ASN A 79 31.37 -35.01 -42.58
CA ASN A 79 30.90 -33.74 -43.15
C ASN A 79 29.36 -33.65 -43.14
N GLU A 80 28.67 -34.75 -43.45
CA GLU A 80 27.21 -34.79 -43.39
C GLU A 80 26.68 -34.65 -41.95
N ALA A 81 27.32 -35.34 -40.99
CA ALA A 81 26.99 -35.21 -39.58
C ALA A 81 27.19 -33.78 -39.07
N GLU A 82 28.30 -33.13 -39.43
CA GLU A 82 28.57 -31.73 -39.08
C GLU A 82 27.51 -30.78 -39.66
N ARG A 83 27.14 -30.94 -40.94
CA ARG A 83 26.06 -30.14 -41.56
C ARG A 83 24.73 -30.32 -40.85
N THR A 84 24.39 -31.56 -40.50
CA THR A 84 23.12 -31.88 -39.83
C THR A 84 23.08 -31.29 -38.43
N LEU A 85 24.18 -31.40 -37.68
CA LEU A 85 24.29 -30.81 -36.35
C LEU A 85 24.26 -29.28 -36.41
N ALA A 86 24.90 -28.66 -37.40
CA ALA A 86 24.86 -27.22 -37.58
C ALA A 86 23.45 -26.72 -37.91
N ALA A 87 22.74 -27.40 -38.81
CA ALA A 87 21.35 -27.09 -39.14
C ALA A 87 20.42 -27.24 -37.91
N ALA A 88 20.50 -28.37 -37.21
CA ALA A 88 19.69 -28.61 -36.01
C ALA A 88 19.96 -27.58 -34.90
N ARG A 89 21.22 -27.14 -34.74
CA ARG A 89 21.57 -26.07 -33.78
C ARG A 89 20.98 -24.73 -34.19
N ALA A 90 21.08 -24.35 -35.46
CA ALA A 90 20.51 -23.11 -35.96
C ALA A 90 18.98 -23.08 -35.80
N GLU A 91 18.30 -24.19 -36.11
CA GLU A 91 16.86 -24.33 -35.89
C GLU A 91 16.48 -24.23 -34.41
N ALA A 92 17.25 -24.88 -33.52
CA ALA A 92 17.02 -24.79 -32.08
C ALA A 92 17.23 -23.37 -31.53
N GLU A 93 18.26 -22.66 -32.01
CA GLU A 93 18.51 -21.26 -31.64
C GLU A 93 17.38 -20.34 -32.11
N GLN A 94 16.88 -20.54 -33.33
CA GLN A 94 15.73 -19.79 -33.84
C GLN A 94 14.47 -20.07 -33.02
N LEU A 95 14.15 -21.34 -32.74
CA LEU A 95 13.00 -21.70 -31.92
C LEU A 95 13.08 -21.08 -30.51
N LEU A 96 14.27 -21.08 -29.90
CA LEU A 96 14.47 -20.46 -28.60
C LEU A 96 14.33 -18.93 -28.66
N ALA A 97 14.72 -18.28 -29.76
CA ALA A 97 14.51 -16.85 -29.95
C ALA A 97 13.02 -16.53 -30.09
N ASP A 98 12.30 -17.25 -30.96
CA ASP A 98 10.86 -17.07 -31.18
C ASP A 98 10.05 -17.33 -29.88
N ALA A 99 10.42 -18.37 -29.13
CA ALA A 99 9.77 -18.69 -27.86
C ALA A 99 10.02 -17.62 -26.79
N ARG A 100 11.21 -17.00 -26.77
CA ARG A 100 11.51 -15.88 -25.87
C ARG A 100 10.71 -14.63 -26.24
N GLU A 101 10.61 -14.31 -27.52
CA GLU A 101 9.81 -13.17 -27.99
C GLU A 101 8.34 -13.33 -27.60
N GLN A 102 7.74 -14.51 -27.84
CA GLN A 102 6.37 -14.81 -27.44
C GLN A 102 6.18 -14.73 -25.92
N ALA A 103 7.16 -15.20 -25.14
CA ALA A 103 7.11 -15.10 -23.69
C ALA A 103 7.16 -13.64 -23.21
N ASP A 104 8.00 -12.80 -23.83
CA ASP A 104 8.10 -11.39 -23.51
C ASP A 104 6.82 -10.63 -23.86
N GLU A 105 6.20 -10.92 -25.00
CA GLU A 105 4.89 -10.39 -25.39
C GLU A 105 3.80 -10.77 -24.39
N LEU A 106 3.69 -12.07 -24.04
CA LEU A 106 2.72 -12.54 -23.05
C LEU A 106 2.91 -11.88 -21.68
N LEU A 107 4.16 -11.69 -21.25
CA LEU A 107 4.47 -11.01 -20.00
C LEU A 107 4.12 -9.51 -20.05
N ALA A 108 4.33 -8.85 -21.19
CA ALA A 108 3.93 -7.46 -21.38
C ALA A 108 2.41 -7.30 -21.32
N ASP A 109 1.67 -8.18 -22.01
CA ASP A 109 0.21 -8.20 -21.99
C ASP A 109 -0.34 -8.47 -20.58
N ALA A 110 0.19 -9.48 -19.89
CA ALA A 110 -0.21 -9.82 -18.53
C ALA A 110 0.04 -8.65 -17.55
N ARG A 111 1.19 -7.97 -17.69
CA ARG A 111 1.49 -6.76 -16.91
C ARG A 111 0.53 -5.63 -17.22
N GLY A 112 0.23 -5.39 -18.50
CA GLY A 112 -0.74 -4.37 -18.91
C GLY A 112 -2.14 -4.62 -18.36
N GLN A 113 -2.62 -5.88 -18.41
CA GLN A 113 -3.91 -6.27 -17.83
C GLN A 113 -3.92 -6.11 -16.31
N ALA A 114 -2.84 -6.49 -15.63
CA ALA A 114 -2.72 -6.31 -14.18
C ALA A 114 -2.77 -4.83 -13.78
N GLU A 115 -2.05 -3.95 -14.49
CA GLU A 115 -2.09 -2.50 -14.26
C GLU A 115 -3.49 -1.91 -14.49
N GLN A 116 -4.17 -2.35 -15.54
CA GLN A 116 -5.55 -1.95 -15.81
C GLN A 116 -6.50 -2.40 -14.69
N ALA A 117 -6.39 -3.65 -14.23
CA ALA A 117 -7.21 -4.18 -13.14
C ALA A 117 -6.96 -3.43 -11.82
N VAL A 118 -5.70 -3.14 -11.48
CA VAL A 118 -5.35 -2.35 -10.29
C VAL A 118 -5.90 -0.93 -10.41
N THR A 119 -5.78 -0.30 -11.57
CA THR A 119 -6.30 1.05 -11.81
C THR A 119 -7.83 1.10 -11.71
N ALA A 120 -8.52 0.11 -12.30
CA ALA A 120 -9.97 -0.01 -12.20
C ALA A 120 -10.42 -0.23 -10.75
N GLY A 121 -9.80 -1.19 -10.05
CA GLY A 121 -10.10 -1.46 -8.65
C GLY A 121 -9.85 -0.26 -7.73
N ARG A 122 -8.78 0.51 -7.99
CA ARG A 122 -8.50 1.74 -7.24
C ARG A 122 -9.60 2.80 -7.43
N ARG A 123 -10.08 3.00 -8.66
CA ARG A 123 -11.18 3.95 -8.95
C ARG A 123 -12.47 3.52 -8.25
N GLU A 124 -12.83 2.24 -8.36
CA GLU A 124 -14.02 1.71 -7.69
C GLU A 124 -13.93 1.85 -6.16
N TYR A 125 -12.75 1.62 -5.59
CA TYR A 125 -12.50 1.82 -4.17
C TYR A 125 -12.64 3.29 -3.76
N GLU A 126 -12.03 4.21 -4.52
CA GLU A 126 -12.14 5.66 -4.29
C GLU A 126 -13.60 6.12 -4.35
N ASP A 127 -14.38 5.63 -5.32
CA ASP A 127 -15.81 5.93 -5.45
C ASP A 127 -16.65 5.36 -4.30
N TYR A 128 -16.35 4.14 -3.85
CA TYR A 128 -17.03 3.52 -2.72
C TYR A 128 -16.76 4.27 -1.42
N VAL A 129 -15.48 4.57 -1.15
CA VAL A 129 -15.07 5.34 0.04
C VAL A 129 -15.64 6.75 0.00
N GLY A 130 -15.62 7.43 -1.16
CA GLY A 130 -16.19 8.77 -1.30
C GLY A 130 -17.70 8.81 -1.05
N ARG A 131 -18.44 7.81 -1.53
CA ARG A 131 -19.87 7.66 -1.22
C ARG A 131 -20.12 7.40 0.27
N ALA A 132 -19.38 6.47 0.87
CA ALA A 132 -19.52 6.15 2.29
C ALA A 132 -19.19 7.35 3.20
N GLN A 133 -18.16 8.12 2.88
CA GLN A 133 -17.82 9.36 3.59
C GLN A 133 -18.93 10.41 3.46
N SER A 134 -19.43 10.63 2.24
CA SER A 134 -20.54 11.57 2.00
C SER A 134 -21.81 11.17 2.75
N GLU A 135 -22.11 9.87 2.83
CA GLU A 135 -23.25 9.35 3.58
C GLU A 135 -23.05 9.50 5.09
N ALA A 136 -21.85 9.18 5.60
CA ALA A 136 -21.50 9.37 7.00
C ALA A 136 -21.64 10.85 7.42
N ASP A 137 -21.15 11.78 6.60
CA ASP A 137 -21.27 13.22 6.86
C ASP A 137 -22.74 13.66 6.89
N ARG A 138 -23.57 13.17 5.96
CA ARG A 138 -25.02 13.43 5.97
C ARG A 138 -25.68 12.89 7.23
N MET A 139 -25.34 11.68 7.67
CA MET A 139 -25.89 11.11 8.90
C MET A 139 -25.50 11.93 10.14
N VAL A 140 -24.24 12.38 10.22
CA VAL A 140 -23.78 13.25 11.32
C VAL A 140 -24.51 14.59 11.30
N GLN A 141 -24.65 15.21 10.14
CA GLN A 141 -25.38 16.48 10.02
C GLN A 141 -26.86 16.34 10.38
N ALA A 142 -27.53 15.30 9.87
CA ALA A 142 -28.91 15.01 10.21
C ALA A 142 -29.08 14.72 11.71
N GLY A 143 -28.17 13.95 12.31
CA GLY A 143 -28.17 13.65 13.74
C GLY A 143 -27.99 14.91 14.59
N ARG A 144 -27.08 15.83 14.20
CA ARG A 144 -26.89 17.12 14.88
C ARG A 144 -28.14 18.00 14.79
N ALA A 145 -28.73 18.12 13.60
CA ALA A 145 -29.94 18.91 13.40
C ALA A 145 -31.11 18.37 14.23
N ALA A 146 -31.33 17.05 14.23
CA ALA A 146 -32.35 16.41 15.04
C ALA A 146 -32.11 16.61 16.55
N TYR A 147 -30.86 16.49 16.99
CA TYR A 147 -30.48 16.75 18.38
C TYR A 147 -30.76 18.20 18.80
N GLU A 148 -30.34 19.17 18.00
CA GLU A 148 -30.59 20.59 18.25
C GLU A 148 -32.09 20.90 18.32
N GLN A 149 -32.88 20.32 17.41
CA GLN A 149 -34.33 20.44 17.43
C GLN A 149 -34.92 19.88 18.73
N SER A 150 -34.55 18.65 19.13
CA SER A 150 -35.04 18.05 20.38
C SER A 150 -34.65 18.87 21.62
N VAL A 151 -33.44 19.44 21.65
CA VAL A 151 -33.01 20.34 22.73
C VAL A 151 -33.84 21.61 22.75
N HIS A 152 -34.14 22.21 21.59
CA HIS A 152 -34.96 23.40 21.49
C HIS A 152 -36.39 23.15 21.94
N GLU A 153 -37.00 22.06 21.46
CA GLU A 153 -38.34 21.62 21.87
C GLU A 153 -38.39 21.35 23.38
N GLY A 154 -37.41 20.62 23.91
CA GLY A 154 -37.30 20.32 25.35
C GLY A 154 -37.17 21.57 26.20
N LYS A 155 -36.34 22.55 25.79
CA LYS A 155 -36.22 23.84 26.50
C LYS A 155 -37.51 24.66 26.45
N SER A 156 -38.18 24.68 25.31
CA SER A 156 -39.46 25.39 25.15
C SER A 156 -40.55 24.79 26.02
N GLU A 157 -40.63 23.46 26.05
CA GLU A 157 -41.59 22.74 26.89
C GLU A 157 -41.27 22.88 28.37
N GLN A 158 -39.99 22.80 28.76
CA GLN A 158 -39.56 23.07 30.13
C GLN A 158 -39.97 24.48 30.57
N ALA A 159 -39.76 25.49 29.73
CA ALA A 159 -40.15 26.87 30.02
C ALA A 159 -41.67 27.00 30.21
N ARG A 160 -42.45 26.31 29.39
CA ARG A 160 -43.92 26.26 29.51
C ARG A 160 -44.35 25.65 30.84
N LEU A 161 -43.84 24.46 31.19
CA LEU A 161 -44.18 23.77 32.43
C LEU A 161 -43.79 24.56 33.69
N VAL A 162 -42.61 25.22 33.66
CA VAL A 162 -42.18 26.10 34.75
C VAL A 162 -43.13 27.30 34.87
N ALA A 163 -43.50 27.94 33.76
CA ALA A 163 -44.43 29.07 33.77
C ALA A 163 -45.81 28.68 34.30
N ASP A 164 -46.32 27.51 33.95
CA ASP A 164 -47.63 26.99 34.37
C ASP A 164 -47.65 26.51 35.84
N THR A 165 -46.50 26.46 36.52
CA THR A 165 -46.43 25.99 37.91
C THR A 165 -47.02 27.04 38.88
N GLU A 166 -47.92 26.62 39.78
CA GLU A 166 -48.57 27.51 40.76
C GLU A 166 -47.57 28.32 41.60
N VAL A 167 -46.41 27.75 41.92
CA VAL A 167 -45.33 28.44 42.65
C VAL A 167 -44.78 29.63 41.86
N VAL A 168 -44.65 29.53 40.53
CA VAL A 168 -44.17 30.65 39.69
C VAL A 168 -45.23 31.73 39.58
N HIS A 169 -46.50 31.35 39.44
CA HIS A 169 -47.61 32.30 39.50
C HIS A 169 -47.69 33.03 40.85
N ALA A 170 -47.59 32.29 41.97
CA ALA A 170 -47.58 32.85 43.31
C ALA A 170 -46.38 33.76 43.54
N ALA A 171 -45.18 33.35 43.11
CA ALA A 171 -43.97 34.16 43.21
C ALA A 171 -44.06 35.46 42.39
N ASN A 172 -44.62 35.41 41.18
CA ASN A 172 -44.83 36.61 40.35
C ASN A 172 -45.89 37.54 40.93
N ALA A 173 -46.99 36.98 41.45
CA ALA A 173 -48.03 37.77 42.12
C ALA A 173 -47.48 38.45 43.37
N GLU A 174 -46.68 37.74 44.16
CA GLU A 174 -46.04 38.29 45.36
C GLU A 174 -44.96 39.32 45.02
N ALA A 175 -44.12 39.06 44.02
CA ALA A 175 -43.15 40.04 43.54
C ALA A 175 -43.82 41.33 43.07
N LYS A 176 -44.93 41.22 42.35
CA LYS A 176 -45.74 42.38 41.96
C LYS A 176 -46.32 43.10 43.17
N ARG A 177 -46.89 42.36 44.12
CA ARG A 177 -47.44 42.92 45.36
C ARG A 177 -46.38 43.71 46.14
N ILE A 178 -45.16 43.17 46.27
CA ILE A 178 -44.04 43.84 46.94
C ILE A 178 -43.64 45.11 46.20
N VAL A 179 -43.57 45.08 44.85
CA VAL A 179 -43.23 46.25 44.05
C VAL A 179 -44.29 47.34 44.17
N ASP A 180 -45.56 46.96 44.12
CA ASP A 180 -46.69 47.89 44.25
C ASP A 180 -46.70 48.52 45.66
N GLU A 181 -46.58 47.72 46.72
CA GLU A 181 -46.49 48.19 48.11
C GLU A 181 -45.28 49.11 48.33
N ALA A 182 -44.11 48.76 47.80
CA ALA A 182 -42.92 49.60 47.89
C ALA A 182 -43.08 50.95 47.16
N ASN A 183 -43.80 50.98 46.04
CA ASN A 183 -44.12 52.21 45.33
C ASN A 183 -45.10 53.07 46.12
N GLU A 184 -46.18 52.48 46.65
CA GLU A 184 -47.15 53.18 47.49
C GLU A 184 -46.49 53.76 48.76
N ASP A 185 -45.65 52.98 49.43
CA ASP A 185 -44.87 53.44 50.58
C ASP A 185 -43.91 54.57 50.21
N ALA A 186 -43.25 54.48 49.04
CA ALA A 186 -42.38 55.54 48.56
C ALA A 186 -43.15 56.84 48.23
N GLU A 187 -44.37 56.75 47.69
CA GLU A 187 -45.24 57.90 47.44
C GLU A 187 -45.78 58.50 48.74
N ARG A 188 -46.18 57.65 49.69
CA ARG A 188 -46.61 58.08 51.03
C ARG A 188 -45.49 58.80 51.76
N LEU A 189 -44.28 58.23 51.78
CA LEU A 189 -43.12 58.83 52.43
C LEU A 189 -42.78 60.19 51.80
N ARG A 190 -42.84 60.32 50.47
CA ARG A 190 -42.65 61.62 49.80
C ARG A 190 -43.69 62.65 50.26
N THR A 191 -44.96 62.26 50.28
CA THR A 191 -46.05 63.15 50.70
C THR A 191 -45.91 63.57 52.17
N GLU A 192 -45.56 62.64 53.06
CA GLU A 192 -45.31 62.93 54.48
C GLU A 192 -44.08 63.83 54.67
N CYS A 193 -43.00 63.59 53.93
CA CYS A 193 -41.82 64.46 53.94
C CYS A 193 -42.17 65.87 53.45
N ASP A 194 -42.94 66.01 52.37
CA ASP A 194 -43.38 67.30 51.84
C ASP A 194 -44.24 68.06 52.87
N ALA A 195 -45.22 67.38 53.48
CA ALA A 195 -46.06 67.96 54.53
C ALA A 195 -45.26 68.35 55.79
N TYR A 196 -44.28 67.54 56.17
CA TYR A 196 -43.40 67.84 57.30
C TYR A 196 -42.51 69.06 57.02
N VAL A 197 -41.93 69.15 55.82
CA VAL A 197 -41.14 70.30 55.39
C VAL A 197 -42.01 71.56 55.38
N ASP A 198 -43.23 71.50 54.84
CA ASP A 198 -44.17 72.62 54.83
C ASP A 198 -44.52 73.09 56.25
N SER A 199 -44.87 72.17 57.16
CA SER A 199 -45.15 72.51 58.56
C SER A 199 -43.94 73.13 59.27
N ARG A 200 -42.72 72.63 59.04
CA ARG A 200 -41.50 73.21 59.62
C ARG A 200 -41.16 74.56 59.04
N LEU A 201 -41.42 74.79 57.75
CA LEU A 201 -41.28 76.10 57.13
C LEU A 201 -42.30 77.10 57.67
N ALA A 202 -43.54 76.67 57.89
CA ALA A 202 -44.57 77.47 58.53
C ALA A 202 -44.19 77.84 59.98
N ASP A 203 -43.76 76.88 60.81
CA ASP A 203 -43.25 77.14 62.16
C ASP A 203 -42.08 78.14 62.16
N PHE A 204 -41.18 78.02 61.18
CA PHE A 204 -40.03 78.89 61.02
C PHE A 204 -40.45 80.31 60.59
N GLU A 205 -41.41 80.44 59.66
CA GLU A 205 -42.02 81.71 59.28
C GLU A 205 -42.65 82.39 60.50
N ASP A 206 -43.38 81.62 61.31
CA ASP A 206 -44.07 82.11 62.50
C ASP A 206 -43.07 82.60 63.56
N LEU A 207 -41.98 81.86 63.77
CA LEU A 207 -40.87 82.23 64.66
C LEU A 207 -40.14 83.49 64.17
N LEU A 208 -39.84 83.59 62.87
CA LEU A 208 -39.25 84.78 62.27
C LEU A 208 -40.20 85.98 62.40
N GLY A 209 -41.51 85.80 62.20
CA GLY A 209 -42.53 86.81 62.39
C GLY A 209 -42.64 87.29 63.85
N ARG A 210 -42.51 86.39 64.83
CA ARG A 210 -42.39 86.76 66.26
C ARG A 210 -41.09 87.50 66.54
N THR A 211 -39.97 87.03 65.99
CA THR A 211 -38.65 87.65 66.17
C THR A 211 -38.61 89.05 65.57
N LEU A 212 -39.16 89.25 64.36
CA LEU A 212 -39.33 90.56 63.73
C LEU A 212 -40.22 91.48 64.56
N ARG A 213 -41.32 90.98 65.14
CA ARG A 213 -42.15 91.76 66.07
C ARG A 213 -41.41 92.14 67.34
N THR A 214 -40.60 91.24 67.90
CA THR A 214 -39.74 91.53 69.08
C THR A 214 -38.65 92.55 68.74
N VAL A 215 -37.99 92.43 67.58
CA VAL A 215 -37.02 93.43 67.09
C VAL A 215 -37.72 94.76 66.79
N GLY A 216 -38.94 94.74 66.26
CA GLY A 216 -39.78 95.93 66.06
C GLY A 216 -40.12 96.63 67.38
N LYS A 217 -40.57 95.86 68.39
CA LYS A 217 -40.82 96.36 69.75
C LYS A 217 -39.53 96.87 70.42
N GLY A 218 -38.40 96.19 70.28
CA GLY A 218 -37.10 96.64 70.76
C GLY A 218 -36.61 97.92 70.07
N ARG A 219 -36.81 98.05 68.75
CA ARG A 219 -36.57 99.29 68.00
C ARG A 219 -37.48 100.42 68.43
N GLN A 220 -38.73 100.12 68.79
CA GLN A 220 -39.71 101.10 69.25
C GLN A 220 -39.48 101.54 70.69
N GLN A 221 -39.03 100.62 71.57
CA GLN A 221 -38.58 100.92 72.94
C GLN A 221 -37.27 101.73 72.97
N LEU A 222 -36.38 101.56 71.99
CA LEU A 222 -35.23 102.46 71.80
C LEU A 222 -35.62 103.83 71.22
N ARG A 223 -36.89 104.05 70.86
CA ARG A 223 -37.40 105.28 70.23
C ARG A 223 -38.44 106.06 71.03
N SER A 224 -38.83 105.67 72.26
CA SER A 224 -39.76 106.50 73.04
C SER A 224 -39.72 106.33 74.58
N PRO A 225 -39.93 107.40 75.39
CA PRO A 225 -39.75 107.43 76.84
C PRO A 225 -41.04 107.30 77.70
N VAL A 226 -40.90 106.63 78.85
CA VAL A 226 -41.56 106.75 80.19
C VAL A 226 -43.11 106.68 80.36
N GLY A 227 -43.53 105.74 81.25
CA GLY A 227 -44.72 105.81 82.16
C GLY A 227 -45.87 104.83 81.82
N ALA A 228 -46.02 103.63 82.42
CA ALA A 228 -46.50 103.24 83.77
C ALA A 228 -48.00 103.57 84.04
N PRO A 229 -48.76 102.86 84.92
CA PRO A 229 -48.43 101.67 85.74
C PRO A 229 -49.50 100.54 85.74
N PHE A 230 -49.13 99.49 86.50
CA PHE A 230 -49.76 98.19 86.78
C PHE A 230 -51.15 98.21 87.44
N ASP A 231 -51.89 97.10 87.25
CA ASP A 231 -52.91 96.62 88.17
C ASP A 231 -52.80 95.10 88.38
N TYR A 232 -53.05 94.65 89.61
CA TYR A 232 -52.94 93.27 90.13
C TYR A 232 -54.31 92.83 90.67
N GLU A 233 -54.88 91.72 90.18
CA GLU A 233 -55.91 90.90 90.84
C GLU A 233 -55.78 89.46 90.29
N GLU A 234 -55.27 88.47 91.04
CA GLU A 234 -55.91 87.62 92.08
C GLU A 234 -56.37 86.28 91.48
N TRP A 235 -55.55 85.21 91.51
CA TRP A 235 -55.45 84.10 92.50
C TRP A 235 -56.63 83.12 92.60
N GLY A 236 -56.32 81.82 92.46
CA GLY A 236 -57.18 80.65 92.78
C GLY A 236 -57.10 79.55 91.70
N SER A 237 -56.23 78.55 91.73
CA SER A 237 -56.00 77.42 92.67
C SER A 237 -56.65 76.09 92.21
N GLY A 238 -55.86 75.00 92.23
CA GLY A 238 -56.32 73.60 92.35
C GLY A 238 -56.32 72.81 91.03
N SER A 239 -55.34 71.91 90.83
CA SER A 239 -55.38 70.45 91.11
C SER A 239 -56.21 69.68 90.07
N GLY A 240 -55.85 68.51 89.54
CA GLY A 240 -54.77 67.54 89.73
C GLY A 240 -55.17 66.25 88.99
N ALA A 241 -54.18 65.37 88.75
CA ALA A 241 -54.29 63.91 88.64
C ALA A 241 -54.98 63.23 87.42
N ALA A 242 -54.13 62.52 86.65
CA ALA A 242 -54.07 61.05 86.48
C ALA A 242 -55.16 60.22 85.75
N ALA A 243 -54.64 59.19 85.05
CA ALA A 243 -55.25 57.98 84.49
C ALA A 243 -56.16 58.19 83.27
N ASN A 244 -56.00 57.47 82.15
CA ASN A 244 -55.61 56.06 81.94
C ASN A 244 -55.03 55.91 80.52
#